data_AF-A0A542SPY0-F1
#
_entry.id   AF-A0A542SPY0-F1
#
_cell.length_a   1.000
_cell.length_b   1.000
_cell.length_c   1.000
_cell.angle_alpha   90.00
_cell.angle_beta   90.00
_cell.angle_gamma   90.00
#
_symmetry.space_group_name_H-M   'P 1'
#
loop_
_entity.id
_entity.type
_entity.pdbx_description
1 polymer ?
#
loop_
_entity_poly.entity_id
_entity_poly.type
_entity_poly.pdbx_seq_one_letter_code
_entity_poly.pdbx_strand_id
1 'polypeptide(L)'
;MALRRYDPDEAEFDARYQRWLAALEAGDEDELLEATAAIPTLNSQVLDRFFATPSDELGRPGQRAMEQRLIVLLSELRPHEAARLSELHKARQRRHDRTTRVSRAVELPTKCARCGSKLKDVKPTGRPRIYCFPTCRKAAYEDCRAHRDGAVQVQVVERIVTEIRERRIDVPHPRTECIREVFANDDALVNVIWALIEAVRGGEDPAFSPDQSRFWDLYNNTEVLYEALVKLAASYEPPEPAEPADEKPGVATNVHRNMQRFTRKPPPGENNEGGHDQRFPLLP
;
A
#
# COMPACT_ATOMS: atom_id res chain seq x y z
N MET A 1 -14.51 5.52 10.84
CA MET A 1 -15.64 6.00 10.04
C MET A 1 -15.18 6.14 8.60
N ALA A 2 -15.59 5.22 7.73
CA ALA A 2 -15.24 5.25 6.32
C ALA A 2 -15.94 6.44 5.67
N LEU A 3 -15.17 7.37 5.10
CA LEU A 3 -15.69 8.41 4.22
C LEU A 3 -16.38 7.69 3.06
N ARG A 4 -17.71 7.73 3.01
CA ARG A 4 -18.48 7.24 1.88
C ARG A 4 -17.91 7.92 0.63
N ARG A 5 -17.51 7.10 -0.34
CA ARG A 5 -17.21 7.58 -1.70
C ARG A 5 -18.46 8.34 -2.15
N TYR A 6 -18.29 9.55 -2.66
CA TYR A 6 -19.33 10.24 -3.38
C TYR A 6 -19.50 9.48 -4.70
N ASP A 7 -20.33 8.44 -4.69
CA ASP A 7 -21.09 8.02 -5.87
C ASP A 7 -22.41 8.80 -5.75
N PRO A 8 -22.63 9.86 -6.55
CA PRO A 8 -24.01 10.27 -6.75
C PRO A 8 -24.66 9.08 -7.43
N ASP A 9 -25.68 8.48 -6.81
CA ASP A 9 -26.47 7.44 -7.46
C ASP A 9 -26.95 8.03 -8.79
N GLU A 10 -26.45 7.53 -9.92
CA GLU A 10 -26.71 8.11 -11.25
C GLU A 10 -28.22 8.22 -11.50
N ALA A 11 -28.98 7.28 -10.93
CA ALA A 11 -30.43 7.27 -10.90
C ALA A 11 -31.04 8.45 -10.12
N GLU A 12 -30.42 8.88 -9.02
CA GLU A 12 -30.86 10.04 -8.22
C GLU A 12 -30.57 11.36 -8.93
N PHE A 13 -29.45 11.46 -9.65
CA PHE A 13 -29.17 12.60 -10.53
C PHE A 13 -30.19 12.66 -11.68
N ASP A 14 -30.40 11.54 -12.38
CA ASP A 14 -31.30 11.49 -13.52
C ASP A 14 -32.75 11.81 -13.10
N ALA A 15 -33.21 11.33 -11.95
CA ALA A 15 -34.53 11.67 -11.42
C ALA A 15 -34.69 13.18 -11.16
N ARG A 16 -33.67 13.83 -10.55
CA ARG A 16 -33.69 15.29 -10.29
C ARG A 16 -33.62 16.09 -11.60
N TYR A 17 -32.76 15.69 -12.53
CA TYR A 17 -32.62 16.33 -13.83
C TYR A 17 -33.91 16.24 -14.65
N GLN A 18 -34.56 15.06 -14.68
CA GLN A 18 -35.84 14.87 -15.38
C GLN A 18 -36.98 15.68 -14.74
N ARG A 19 -37.04 15.75 -13.40
CA ARG A 19 -38.03 16.61 -12.71
C ARG A 19 -37.84 18.09 -13.06
N TRP A 20 -36.60 18.54 -13.12
CA TRP A 20 -36.26 19.92 -13.49
C TRP A 20 -36.59 20.23 -14.96
N LEU A 21 -36.30 19.31 -15.89
CA LEU A 21 -36.70 19.46 -17.30
C LEU A 21 -38.23 19.50 -17.46
N ALA A 22 -38.95 18.61 -16.77
CA ALA A 22 -40.41 18.57 -16.85
C ALA A 22 -41.05 19.86 -16.32
N ALA A 23 -40.52 20.44 -15.23
CA ALA A 23 -40.97 21.72 -14.70
C ALA A 23 -40.70 22.87 -15.68
N LEU A 24 -39.53 22.86 -16.33
CA LEU A 24 -39.16 23.85 -17.35
C LEU A 24 -40.06 23.78 -18.59
N GLU A 25 -40.41 22.57 -19.04
CA GLU A 25 -41.32 22.34 -20.18
C GLU A 25 -42.78 22.69 -19.84
N ALA A 26 -43.21 22.42 -18.61
CA ALA A 26 -44.56 22.72 -18.14
C ALA A 26 -44.80 24.23 -17.89
N GLY A 27 -43.72 24.99 -17.64
CA GLY A 27 -43.81 26.42 -17.31
C GLY A 27 -44.37 26.69 -15.91
N ASP A 28 -44.28 25.72 -15.00
CA ASP A 28 -44.70 25.85 -13.61
C ASP A 28 -43.58 26.51 -12.79
N GLU A 29 -43.75 27.78 -12.42
CA GLU A 29 -42.73 28.56 -11.72
C GLU A 29 -42.43 28.03 -10.31
N ASP A 30 -43.44 27.51 -9.60
CA ASP A 30 -43.29 27.01 -8.24
C ASP A 30 -42.52 25.67 -8.25
N GLU A 31 -42.90 24.76 -9.15
CA GLU A 31 -42.21 23.48 -9.32
C GLU A 31 -40.79 23.65 -9.89
N LEU A 32 -40.57 24.66 -10.76
CA LEU A 32 -39.25 24.98 -11.29
C LEU A 32 -38.31 25.49 -10.20
N LEU A 33 -38.80 26.30 -9.26
CA LEU A 33 -38.02 26.77 -8.12
C LEU A 33 -37.62 25.61 -7.20
N GLU A 34 -38.54 24.70 -6.88
CA GLU A 34 -38.24 23.50 -6.09
C GLU A 34 -37.24 22.58 -6.78
N ALA A 35 -37.45 22.30 -8.07
CA ALA A 35 -36.58 21.43 -8.84
C ALA A 35 -35.18 22.03 -9.04
N THR A 36 -35.07 23.37 -9.17
CA THR A 36 -33.79 24.07 -9.22
C THR A 36 -33.07 24.01 -7.88
N ALA A 37 -33.78 24.15 -6.75
CA ALA A 37 -33.20 24.00 -5.42
C ALA A 37 -32.67 22.57 -5.15
N ALA A 38 -33.25 21.56 -5.79
CA ALA A 38 -32.78 20.17 -5.72
C ALA A 38 -31.47 19.91 -6.49
N ILE A 39 -31.03 20.84 -7.36
CA ILE A 39 -29.74 20.79 -8.06
C ILE A 39 -28.90 21.99 -7.61
N PRO A 40 -28.24 21.91 -6.45
CA PRO A 40 -27.63 23.07 -5.78
C PRO A 40 -26.46 23.69 -6.56
N THR A 41 -25.90 23.00 -7.56
CA THR A 41 -24.82 23.53 -8.42
C THR A 41 -25.31 24.31 -9.64
N LEU A 42 -26.63 24.35 -9.86
CA LEU A 42 -27.28 24.98 -11.00
C LEU A 42 -27.34 26.50 -10.79
N ASN A 43 -26.37 27.22 -11.35
CA ASN A 43 -26.25 28.68 -11.25
C ASN A 43 -26.51 29.35 -12.61
N SER A 44 -26.60 30.69 -12.63
CA SER A 44 -26.86 31.46 -13.86
C SER A 44 -25.87 31.15 -14.99
N GLN A 45 -24.59 30.95 -14.68
CA GLN A 45 -23.58 30.61 -15.69
C GLN A 45 -23.79 29.22 -16.30
N VAL A 46 -24.28 28.25 -15.51
CA VAL A 46 -24.61 26.90 -16.00
C VAL A 46 -25.87 26.96 -16.87
N LEU A 47 -26.87 27.73 -16.45
CA LEU A 47 -28.09 27.98 -17.23
C LEU A 47 -27.80 28.68 -18.56
N ASP A 48 -26.96 29.72 -18.57
CA ASP A 48 -26.56 30.42 -19.78
C ASP A 48 -25.92 29.46 -20.80
N ARG A 49 -25.08 28.53 -20.33
CA ARG A 49 -24.47 27.49 -21.18
C ARG A 49 -25.49 26.46 -21.66
N PHE A 50 -26.42 26.08 -20.80
CA PHE A 50 -27.49 25.13 -21.12
C PHE A 50 -28.43 25.67 -22.21
N PHE A 51 -28.78 26.96 -22.15
CA PHE A 51 -29.62 27.61 -23.15
C PHE A 51 -28.85 27.99 -24.42
N ALA A 52 -27.53 28.21 -24.34
CA ALA A 52 -26.68 28.48 -25.48
C ALA A 52 -26.36 27.24 -26.34
N THR A 53 -26.74 26.02 -25.90
CA THR A 53 -26.55 24.80 -26.69
C THR A 53 -27.33 24.89 -28.01
N PRO A 54 -26.67 24.76 -29.17
CA PRO A 54 -27.30 24.95 -30.47
C PRO A 54 -28.40 23.92 -30.74
N SER A 55 -29.40 24.31 -31.52
CA SER A 55 -30.49 23.44 -31.95
C SER A 55 -29.98 22.35 -32.89
N ASP A 56 -30.59 21.16 -32.84
CA ASP A 56 -30.29 20.01 -33.72
C ASP A 56 -30.84 20.30 -35.15
N GLU A 57 -30.44 21.39 -35.81
CA GLU A 57 -31.02 21.76 -37.11
C GLU A 57 -30.47 20.91 -38.27
N LEU A 58 -29.33 20.22 -38.11
CA LEU A 58 -28.72 19.32 -39.12
C LEU A 58 -27.93 18.12 -38.51
N GLY A 59 -28.14 17.80 -37.23
CA GLY A 59 -27.37 16.81 -36.45
C GLY A 59 -28.10 15.49 -36.16
N ARG A 60 -27.46 14.58 -35.40
CA ARG A 60 -28.14 13.36 -34.92
C ARG A 60 -29.20 13.78 -33.88
N PRO A 61 -30.45 13.30 -33.98
CA PRO A 61 -31.48 13.64 -32.99
C PRO A 61 -31.03 13.24 -31.59
N GLY A 62 -31.08 14.19 -30.64
CA GLY A 62 -30.75 13.97 -29.24
C GLY A 62 -29.34 14.41 -28.82
N GLN A 63 -28.55 14.99 -29.74
CA GLN A 63 -27.24 15.56 -29.40
C GLN A 63 -27.38 16.74 -28.44
N ARG A 64 -28.30 17.67 -28.71
CA ARG A 64 -28.58 18.79 -27.81
C ARG A 64 -28.95 18.34 -26.39
N ALA A 65 -29.86 17.37 -26.27
CA ALA A 65 -30.30 16.86 -24.97
C ALA A 65 -29.15 16.20 -24.19
N MET A 66 -28.26 15.50 -24.89
CA MET A 66 -27.07 14.90 -24.30
C MET A 66 -26.07 15.96 -23.82
N GLU A 67 -25.80 16.99 -24.62
CA GLU A 67 -24.90 18.09 -24.25
C GLU A 67 -25.45 18.90 -23.07
N GLN A 68 -26.75 19.17 -23.07
CA GLN A 68 -27.45 19.83 -21.97
C GLN A 68 -27.37 19.02 -20.67
N ARG A 69 -27.60 17.70 -20.72
CA ARG A 69 -27.42 16.81 -19.56
C ARG A 69 -25.98 16.85 -19.06
N LEU A 70 -25.01 16.83 -19.98
CA LEU A 70 -23.59 16.86 -19.63
C LEU A 70 -23.18 18.16 -18.92
N ILE A 71 -23.72 19.31 -19.35
CA ILE A 71 -23.45 20.61 -18.71
C ILE A 71 -23.88 20.61 -17.24
N VAL A 72 -25.06 20.09 -16.94
CA VAL A 72 -25.60 20.00 -15.57
C VAL A 72 -24.89 18.92 -14.75
N LEU A 73 -24.57 17.77 -15.35
CA LEU A 73 -23.81 16.73 -14.67
C LEU A 73 -22.41 17.21 -14.24
N LEU A 74 -21.73 17.95 -15.13
CA LEU A 74 -20.39 18.48 -14.84
C LEU A 74 -20.40 19.58 -13.77
N SER A 75 -21.51 20.31 -13.59
CA SER A 75 -21.61 21.29 -12.49
C SER A 75 -21.68 20.62 -11.12
N GLU A 76 -22.35 19.46 -11.03
CA GLU A 76 -22.42 18.66 -9.81
C GLU A 76 -21.08 17.97 -9.50
N LEU A 77 -20.39 17.42 -10.50
CA LEU A 77 -19.15 16.64 -10.28
C LEU A 77 -17.92 17.49 -9.91
N ARG A 78 -17.73 18.64 -10.56
CA ARG A 78 -16.55 19.51 -10.36
C ARG A 78 -16.26 19.93 -8.90
N PRO A 79 -17.24 20.36 -8.08
CA PRO A 79 -16.97 20.73 -6.69
C PRO A 79 -16.50 19.54 -5.84
N HIS A 80 -17.00 18.33 -6.09
CA HIS A 80 -16.57 17.14 -5.38
C HIS A 80 -15.14 16.71 -5.76
N GLU A 81 -14.77 16.84 -7.03
CA GLU A 81 -13.39 16.63 -7.48
C GLU A 81 -12.42 17.66 -6.88
N ALA A 82 -12.80 18.94 -6.87
CA ALA A 82 -11.99 20.00 -6.28
C ALA A 82 -11.77 19.78 -4.77
N ALA A 83 -12.82 19.40 -4.04
CA ALA A 83 -12.72 19.04 -2.62
C ALA A 83 -11.79 17.85 -2.40
N ARG A 84 -11.89 16.80 -3.24
CA ARG A 84 -11.02 15.63 -3.20
C ARG A 84 -9.55 16.00 -3.43
N LEU A 85 -9.26 16.85 -4.43
CA LEU A 85 -7.90 17.32 -4.70
C LEU A 85 -7.36 18.17 -3.54
N SER A 86 -8.17 19.04 -2.95
CA SER A 86 -7.80 19.83 -1.77
C SER A 86 -7.43 18.93 -0.58
N GLU A 87 -8.22 17.90 -0.31
CA GLU A 87 -7.93 16.95 0.77
C GLU A 87 -6.66 16.13 0.51
N LEU A 88 -6.41 15.74 -0.74
CA LEU A 88 -5.15 15.10 -1.13
C LEU A 88 -3.95 16.03 -0.92
N HIS A 89 -4.06 17.31 -1.30
CA HIS A 89 -3.02 18.32 -1.06
C HIS A 89 -2.77 18.54 0.43
N LYS A 90 -3.81 18.72 1.25
CA LYS A 90 -3.68 18.82 2.71
C LYS A 90 -3.04 17.56 3.30
N ALA A 91 -3.41 16.36 2.81
CA ALA A 91 -2.81 15.12 3.25
C ALA A 91 -1.31 15.02 2.89
N ARG A 92 -0.93 15.47 1.69
CA ARG A 92 0.48 15.56 1.28
C ARG A 92 1.24 16.57 2.15
N GLN A 93 0.67 17.73 2.44
CA GLN A 93 1.28 18.72 3.33
C GLN A 93 1.50 18.16 4.73
N ARG A 94 0.48 17.50 5.31
CA ARG A 94 0.61 16.81 6.61
C ARG A 94 1.72 15.76 6.63
N ARG A 95 1.98 15.07 5.51
CA ARG A 95 3.11 14.14 5.39
C ARG A 95 4.43 14.89 5.33
N HIS A 96 4.48 15.99 4.57
CA HIS A 96 5.69 16.79 4.44
C HIS A 96 6.10 17.42 5.78
N ASP A 97 5.16 18.06 6.48
CA ASP A 97 5.39 18.71 7.78
C ASP A 97 5.88 17.71 8.85
N ARG A 98 5.43 16.44 8.78
CA ARG A 98 5.94 15.35 9.64
C ARG A 98 7.38 14.95 9.33
N THR A 99 7.83 15.14 8.09
CA THR A 99 9.16 14.72 7.61
C THR A 99 10.21 15.82 7.67
N THR A 100 9.80 17.08 7.76
CA THR A 100 10.72 18.21 7.90
C THR A 100 11.41 18.16 9.26
N ARG A 101 12.67 17.70 9.26
CA ARG A 101 13.58 17.86 10.40
C ARG A 101 13.86 19.35 10.56
N VAL A 102 13.43 19.92 11.68
CA VAL A 102 13.78 21.29 12.07
C VAL A 102 15.26 21.31 12.43
N SER A 103 16.13 21.68 11.49
CA SER A 103 17.52 22.02 11.81
C SER A 103 17.55 23.41 12.43
N ARG A 104 17.27 23.50 13.74
CA ARG A 104 17.50 24.74 14.48
C ARG A 104 19.00 24.86 14.75
N ALA A 105 19.61 25.92 14.22
CA ALA A 105 20.97 26.29 14.58
C ALA A 105 20.98 26.71 16.06
N VAL A 106 21.55 25.89 16.93
CA VAL A 106 21.81 26.27 18.32
C VAL A 106 23.06 27.13 18.31
N GLU A 107 22.94 28.37 18.81
CA GLU A 107 24.10 29.23 19.01
C GLU A 107 25.02 28.59 20.06
N LEU A 108 26.19 28.13 19.63
CA LEU A 108 27.15 27.49 20.51
C LEU A 108 27.96 28.55 21.26
N PRO A 109 28.33 28.32 22.54
CA PRO A 109 29.15 29.26 23.30
C PRO A 109 30.53 29.45 22.64
N THR A 110 30.84 30.69 22.25
CA THR A 110 32.12 31.06 21.64
C THR A 110 33.13 31.65 22.63
N LYS A 111 32.65 32.04 23.82
CA LYS A 111 33.43 32.68 24.89
C LYS A 111 33.34 31.87 26.18
N CYS A 112 34.43 31.87 26.94
CA CYS A 112 34.50 31.28 28.27
C CYS A 112 33.55 32.03 29.21
N ALA A 113 32.68 31.29 29.91
CA ALA A 113 31.70 31.87 30.83
C ALA A 113 32.31 32.67 32.01
N ARG A 114 33.59 32.43 32.34
CA ARG A 114 34.27 33.14 33.44
C ARG A 114 35.18 34.28 32.97
N CYS A 115 36.15 33.99 32.11
CA CYS A 115 37.16 34.98 31.71
C CYS A 115 36.91 35.64 30.36
N GLY A 116 35.81 35.30 29.66
CA GLY A 116 35.46 35.88 28.37
C GLY A 116 36.39 35.51 27.20
N SER A 117 37.45 34.73 27.43
CA SER A 117 38.40 34.31 26.39
C SER A 117 37.72 33.41 25.34
N LYS A 118 38.20 33.49 24.08
CA LYS A 118 37.67 32.66 22.99
C LYS A 118 37.93 31.17 23.25
N LEU A 119 36.89 30.35 23.08
CA LEU A 119 36.98 28.90 23.21
C LEU A 119 37.57 28.30 21.93
N LYS A 120 38.63 27.49 22.06
CA LYS A 120 39.37 26.92 20.91
C LYS A 120 38.65 25.76 20.20
N ASP A 121 37.80 25.00 20.90
CA ASP A 121 37.14 23.80 20.37
C ASP A 121 35.65 23.76 20.74
N VAL A 122 34.81 24.35 19.89
CA VAL A 122 33.35 24.28 20.05
C VAL A 122 32.84 23.17 19.13
N LYS A 123 32.64 21.97 19.70
CA LYS A 123 32.11 20.84 18.94
C LYS A 123 30.65 21.12 18.53
N PRO A 124 30.27 20.91 17.26
CA PRO A 124 28.90 21.12 16.79
C PRO A 124 27.91 20.09 17.35
N THR A 125 28.41 18.94 17.79
CA THR A 125 27.62 17.83 18.35
C THR A 125 28.13 17.46 19.75
N GLY A 126 27.20 17.06 20.62
CA GLY A 126 27.49 16.68 22.02
C GLY A 126 27.47 17.87 22.99
N ARG A 127 28.03 17.67 24.20
CA ARG A 127 28.05 18.71 25.25
C ARG A 127 29.09 19.79 24.92
N PRO A 128 28.69 21.05 24.65
CA PRO A 128 29.63 22.11 24.34
C PRO A 128 30.51 22.45 25.55
N ARG A 129 31.76 22.84 25.26
CA ARG A 129 32.71 23.29 26.27
C ARG A 129 32.36 24.72 26.68
N ILE A 130 32.11 24.94 27.97
CA ILE A 130 31.70 26.26 28.52
C ILE A 130 32.91 27.07 29.03
N TYR A 131 34.01 26.39 29.40
CA TYR A 131 35.20 26.99 29.98
C TYR A 131 36.45 26.73 29.16
N CYS A 132 37.32 27.73 29.06
CA CYS A 132 38.59 27.61 28.33
C CYS A 132 39.52 26.55 28.93
N PHE A 133 39.60 26.43 30.27
CA PHE A 133 40.46 25.45 30.96
C PHE A 133 39.81 24.92 32.25
N PRO A 134 40.25 23.76 32.78
CA PRO A 134 39.79 23.22 34.06
C PRO A 134 39.98 24.19 35.23
N THR A 135 41.01 25.04 35.19
CA THR A 135 41.25 26.10 36.20
C THR A 135 40.12 27.11 36.23
N CYS A 136 39.65 27.57 35.07
CA CYS A 136 38.50 28.47 34.96
C CYS A 136 37.20 27.78 35.40
N ARG A 137 37.05 26.48 35.14
CA ARG A 137 35.92 25.70 35.66
C ARG A 137 35.94 25.64 37.19
N LYS A 138 37.06 25.23 37.79
CA LYS A 138 37.20 25.06 39.24
C LYS A 138 36.93 26.38 39.96
N ALA A 139 37.53 27.46 39.49
CA ALA A 139 37.40 28.72 40.17
C ALA A 139 36.09 29.47 39.82
N ALA A 140 35.38 29.11 38.74
CA ALA A 140 33.96 29.46 38.58
C ALA A 140 33.09 28.77 39.65
N TYR A 141 33.34 27.48 39.94
CA TYR A 141 32.65 26.79 41.03
C TYR A 141 32.93 27.43 42.40
N GLU A 142 34.17 27.87 42.63
CA GLU A 142 34.55 28.59 43.85
C GLU A 142 33.86 29.96 43.94
N ASP A 143 33.77 30.71 42.83
CA ASP A 143 33.03 31.98 42.78
C ASP A 143 31.53 31.78 43.06
N CYS A 144 30.92 30.73 42.50
CA CYS A 144 29.53 30.37 42.79
C CYS A 144 29.32 29.98 44.26
N ARG A 145 30.26 29.21 44.83
CA ARG A 145 30.22 28.77 46.23
C ARG A 145 30.42 29.92 47.20
N ALA A 146 31.22 30.91 46.82
CA ALA A 146 31.46 32.12 47.60
C ALA A 146 30.38 33.20 47.41
N HIS A 147 29.32 32.91 46.64
CA HIS A 147 28.24 33.86 46.33
C HIS A 147 28.74 35.22 45.81
N ARG A 148 29.80 35.23 44.98
CA ARG A 148 30.28 36.47 44.37
C ARG A 148 29.27 36.97 43.34
N ASP A 149 29.04 38.28 43.31
CA ASP A 149 28.13 38.92 42.36
C ASP A 149 28.58 38.63 40.91
N GLY A 150 27.65 38.16 40.08
CA GLY A 150 27.91 37.75 38.69
C GLY A 150 28.35 36.29 38.51
N ALA A 151 28.51 35.50 39.58
CA ALA A 151 28.90 34.09 39.48
C ALA A 151 27.76 33.17 38.99
N VAL A 152 26.50 33.56 39.20
CA VAL A 152 25.33 32.77 38.80
C VAL A 152 24.68 33.41 37.58
N GLN A 153 24.87 32.79 36.41
CA GLN A 153 24.13 33.13 35.20
C GLN A 153 23.01 32.11 34.99
N VAL A 154 21.76 32.57 35.04
CA VAL A 154 20.59 31.74 34.71
C VAL A 154 20.43 31.73 33.20
N GLN A 155 20.67 30.58 32.57
CA GLN A 155 20.37 30.37 31.16
C GLN A 155 19.07 29.57 31.04
N VAL A 156 18.02 30.19 30.52
CA VAL A 156 16.77 29.48 30.18
C VAL A 156 17.04 28.68 28.92
N VAL A 157 17.22 27.37 29.08
CA VAL A 157 17.33 26.43 27.97
C VAL A 157 15.96 25.78 27.80
N GLU A 158 15.23 26.15 26.75
CA GLU A 158 14.03 25.44 26.34
C GLU A 158 14.42 24.01 25.93
N ARG A 159 14.14 23.06 26.82
CA ARG A 159 14.32 21.64 26.50
C ARG A 159 13.22 21.25 25.53
N ILE A 160 13.58 21.15 24.25
CA ILE A 160 12.70 20.55 23.25
C ILE A 160 12.60 19.06 23.59
N VAL A 161 11.52 18.66 24.27
CA VAL A 161 11.15 17.25 24.42
C VAL A 161 10.61 16.82 23.07
N THR A 162 11.49 16.37 22.18
CA THR A 162 11.04 15.64 20.99
C THR A 162 10.54 14.28 21.48
N GLU A 163 9.22 14.09 21.53
CA GLU A 163 8.65 12.73 21.57
C GLU A 163 9.09 12.03 20.27
N ILE A 164 10.12 11.20 20.36
CA ILE A 164 10.50 10.29 19.29
C ILE A 164 9.42 9.19 19.26
N ARG A 165 8.35 9.43 18.52
CA ARG A 165 7.38 8.38 18.19
C ARG A 165 7.97 7.54 17.07
N GLU A 166 8.78 6.54 17.43
CA GLU A 166 9.18 5.48 16.51
C GLU A 166 7.92 4.72 16.09
N ARG A 167 7.40 5.06 14.91
CA ARG A 167 6.42 4.23 14.25
C ARG A 167 7.19 3.27 13.36
N ARG A 168 7.19 1.98 13.69
CA ARG A 168 7.59 0.94 12.74
C ARG A 168 6.66 1.06 11.53
N ILE A 169 7.24 1.43 10.40
CA ILE A 169 6.59 1.35 9.10
C ILE A 169 7.11 0.04 8.54
N ASP A 170 6.30 -1.01 8.64
CA ASP A 170 6.55 -2.24 7.91
C ASP A 170 6.38 -1.89 6.44
N VAL A 171 7.50 -1.60 5.78
CA VAL A 171 7.51 -1.38 4.33
C VAL A 171 7.28 -2.76 3.72
N PRO A 172 6.14 -3.00 3.04
CA PRO A 172 5.93 -4.27 2.38
C PRO A 172 6.99 -4.40 1.28
N HIS A 173 7.80 -5.45 1.36
CA HIS A 173 8.74 -5.78 0.30
C HIS A 173 7.96 -5.98 -1.02
N PRO A 174 8.48 -5.51 -2.15
CA PRO A 174 7.82 -5.72 -3.43
C PRO A 174 7.67 -7.22 -3.69
N ARG A 175 6.47 -7.67 -4.07
CA ARG A 175 6.13 -9.10 -4.23
C ARG A 175 7.10 -9.85 -5.15
N THR A 176 7.65 -9.17 -6.14
CA THR A 176 8.65 -9.71 -7.08
C THR A 176 9.97 -10.07 -6.39
N GLU A 177 10.38 -9.31 -5.37
CA GLU A 177 11.60 -9.57 -4.60
C GLU A 177 11.39 -10.79 -3.70
N CYS A 178 10.23 -10.89 -3.03
CA CYS A 178 9.89 -12.07 -2.24
C CYS A 178 9.88 -13.36 -3.08
N ILE A 179 9.35 -13.31 -4.30
CA ILE A 179 9.36 -14.48 -5.21
C ILE A 179 10.80 -14.87 -5.55
N ARG A 180 11.66 -13.90 -5.88
CA ARG A 180 13.08 -14.16 -6.19
C ARG A 180 13.82 -14.76 -4.99
N GLU A 181 13.55 -14.27 -3.79
CA GLU A 181 14.15 -14.80 -2.56
C GLU A 181 13.72 -16.24 -2.28
N VAL A 182 12.44 -16.58 -2.53
CA VAL A 182 11.96 -17.96 -2.39
C VAL A 182 12.68 -18.89 -3.37
N PHE A 183 12.89 -18.48 -4.63
CA PHE A 183 13.64 -19.28 -5.60
C PHE A 183 15.15 -19.34 -5.32
N ALA A 184 15.69 -18.42 -4.52
CA ALA A 184 17.10 -18.44 -4.14
C ALA A 184 17.38 -19.36 -2.93
N ASN A 185 16.34 -19.83 -2.23
CA ASN A 185 16.46 -20.68 -1.05
C ASN A 185 15.68 -21.99 -1.24
N ASP A 186 16.43 -23.08 -1.42
CA ASP A 186 15.88 -24.42 -1.68
C ASP A 186 14.87 -24.88 -0.60
N ASP A 187 15.16 -24.61 0.68
CA ASP A 187 14.28 -24.98 1.78
C ASP A 187 12.99 -24.14 1.76
N ALA A 188 13.08 -22.85 1.41
CA ALA A 188 11.92 -21.99 1.30
C ALA A 188 10.98 -22.45 0.17
N LEU A 189 11.55 -22.86 -0.97
CA LEU A 189 10.78 -23.40 -2.09
C LEU A 189 10.00 -24.66 -1.69
N VAL A 190 10.67 -25.62 -1.03
CA VAL A 190 10.03 -26.86 -0.56
C VAL A 190 8.93 -26.57 0.45
N ASN A 191 9.17 -25.66 1.40
CA ASN A 191 8.18 -25.28 2.41
C ASN A 191 6.95 -24.60 1.80
N VAL A 192 7.13 -23.74 0.79
CA VAL A 192 6.01 -23.10 0.08
C VAL A 192 5.15 -24.14 -0.65
N ILE A 193 5.76 -25.14 -1.29
CA ILE A 193 5.03 -26.22 -1.96
C ILE A 193 4.23 -27.04 -0.94
N TRP A 194 4.81 -27.40 0.21
CA TRP A 194 4.10 -28.12 1.26
C TRP A 194 2.94 -27.31 1.85
N ALA A 195 3.16 -26.02 2.13
CA ALA A 195 2.12 -25.13 2.61
C ALA A 195 0.96 -25.00 1.61
N LEU A 196 1.26 -24.95 0.30
CA LEU A 196 0.25 -24.97 -0.75
C LEU A 196 -0.54 -26.28 -0.77
N ILE A 197 0.13 -27.43 -0.63
CA ILE A 197 -0.52 -28.74 -0.56
C ILE A 197 -1.45 -28.82 0.66
N GLU A 198 -1.01 -28.34 1.82
CA GLU A 198 -1.81 -28.31 3.04
C GLU A 198 -3.02 -27.39 2.89
N ALA A 199 -2.85 -26.20 2.30
CA ALA A 199 -3.94 -25.26 2.08
C ALA A 199 -5.02 -25.83 1.14
N VAL A 200 -4.62 -26.51 0.06
CA VAL A 200 -5.54 -27.17 -0.87
C VAL A 200 -6.23 -28.36 -0.21
N ARG A 201 -5.52 -29.16 0.59
CA ARG A 201 -6.11 -30.31 1.32
C ARG A 201 -7.07 -29.89 2.43
N GLY A 202 -6.78 -28.77 3.09
CA GLY A 202 -7.59 -28.25 4.19
C GLY A 202 -8.94 -27.73 3.71
N GLY A 203 -9.03 -27.18 2.49
CA GLY A 203 -10.28 -26.69 1.92
C GLY A 203 -10.92 -25.51 2.68
N GLU A 204 -10.22 -24.95 3.67
CA GLU A 204 -10.73 -23.88 4.54
C GLU A 204 -10.69 -22.51 3.88
N ASP A 205 -9.80 -22.31 2.90
CA ASP A 205 -9.70 -21.04 2.16
C ASP A 205 -10.64 -21.08 0.94
N PRO A 206 -11.65 -20.19 0.87
CA PRO A 206 -12.56 -20.13 -0.26
C PRO A 206 -11.84 -19.90 -1.60
N ALA A 207 -10.62 -19.35 -1.59
CA ALA A 207 -9.79 -19.16 -2.77
C ALA A 207 -9.43 -20.47 -3.51
N PHE A 208 -9.46 -21.62 -2.82
CA PHE A 208 -9.23 -22.95 -3.39
C PHE A 208 -10.52 -23.73 -3.64
N SER A 209 -11.69 -23.06 -3.66
CA SER A 209 -12.94 -23.70 -4.09
C SER A 209 -12.98 -23.90 -5.61
N PRO A 210 -13.49 -25.05 -6.12
CA PRO A 210 -13.71 -25.29 -7.55
C PRO A 210 -14.61 -24.26 -8.25
N ASP A 211 -15.41 -23.51 -7.49
CA ASP A 211 -16.27 -22.44 -8.01
C ASP A 211 -15.49 -21.18 -8.42
N GLN A 212 -14.22 -21.07 -8.00
CA GLN A 212 -13.37 -19.93 -8.33
C GLN A 212 -12.48 -20.21 -9.53
N SER A 213 -12.36 -19.24 -10.45
CA SER A 213 -11.46 -19.35 -11.61
C SER A 213 -10.00 -19.57 -11.22
N ARG A 214 -9.59 -19.02 -10.06
CA ARG A 214 -8.22 -19.13 -9.54
C ARG A 214 -7.84 -20.57 -9.18
N PHE A 215 -8.81 -21.41 -8.80
CA PHE A 215 -8.58 -22.83 -8.56
C PHE A 215 -8.19 -23.54 -9.85
N TRP A 216 -8.93 -23.28 -10.93
CA TRP A 216 -8.64 -23.87 -12.25
C TRP A 216 -7.33 -23.34 -12.85
N ASP A 217 -7.01 -22.06 -12.64
CA ASP A 217 -5.69 -21.52 -13.00
C ASP A 217 -4.57 -22.26 -12.26
N LEU A 218 -4.74 -22.49 -10.95
CA LEU A 218 -3.77 -23.25 -10.16
C LEU A 218 -3.65 -24.70 -10.66
N TYR A 219 -4.77 -25.37 -10.91
CA TYR A 219 -4.81 -26.74 -11.43
C TYR A 219 -4.01 -26.87 -12.74
N ASN A 220 -4.33 -26.03 -13.73
CA ASN A 220 -3.65 -26.02 -15.02
C ASN A 220 -2.14 -25.71 -14.88
N ASN A 221 -1.78 -24.74 -14.03
CA ASN A 221 -0.37 -24.42 -13.78
C ASN A 221 0.38 -25.59 -13.10
N THR A 222 -0.27 -26.32 -12.20
CA THR A 222 0.33 -27.49 -11.56
C THR A 222 0.49 -28.66 -12.52
N GLU A 223 -0.44 -28.84 -13.46
CA GLU A 223 -0.33 -29.84 -14.54
C GLU A 223 0.87 -29.54 -15.45
N VAL A 224 0.99 -28.29 -15.91
CA VAL A 224 2.14 -27.84 -16.72
C VAL A 224 3.47 -28.02 -15.96
N LEU A 225 3.51 -27.68 -14.68
CA LEU A 225 4.69 -27.89 -13.83
C LEU A 225 5.03 -29.38 -13.70
N TYR A 226 4.03 -30.23 -13.47
CA TYR A 226 4.21 -31.68 -13.38
C TYR A 226 4.78 -32.25 -14.67
N GLU A 227 4.23 -31.87 -15.83
CA GLU A 227 4.76 -32.29 -17.12
C GLU A 227 6.22 -31.87 -17.33
N ALA A 228 6.55 -30.61 -17.00
CA ALA A 228 7.91 -30.10 -17.14
C ALA A 228 8.89 -30.87 -16.24
N LEU A 229 8.50 -31.17 -15.01
CA LEU A 229 9.31 -31.97 -14.08
C LEU A 229 9.49 -33.41 -14.58
N VAL A 230 8.43 -34.04 -15.10
CA VAL A 230 8.52 -35.40 -15.66
C VAL A 230 9.42 -35.43 -16.89
N LYS A 231 9.29 -34.46 -17.81
CA LYS A 231 10.16 -34.35 -18.99
C LYS A 231 11.63 -34.17 -18.58
N LEU A 232 11.90 -33.30 -17.61
CA LEU A 232 13.24 -33.06 -17.10
C LEU A 232 13.82 -34.32 -16.42
N ALA A 233 13.04 -34.98 -15.56
CA ALA A 233 13.45 -36.20 -14.88
C ALA A 233 13.69 -37.37 -15.86
N ALA A 234 12.89 -37.48 -16.92
CA ALA A 234 13.06 -38.49 -17.96
C ALA A 234 14.32 -38.23 -18.82
N SER A 235 14.70 -36.96 -19.01
CA SER A 235 15.93 -36.57 -19.71
C SER A 235 17.18 -36.58 -18.83
N TYR A 236 17.02 -36.78 -17.52
CA TYR A 236 18.13 -36.73 -16.57
C TYR A 236 18.87 -38.07 -16.55
N GLU A 237 20.07 -38.08 -17.12
CA GLU A 237 21.01 -39.19 -16.97
C GLU A 237 21.87 -38.93 -15.72
N PRO A 238 21.79 -39.76 -14.67
CA PRO A 238 22.61 -39.59 -13.49
C PRO A 238 24.09 -39.70 -13.88
N PRO A 239 24.98 -38.85 -13.35
CA PRO A 239 26.41 -39.05 -13.53
C PRO A 239 26.80 -40.43 -13.00
N GLU A 240 27.62 -41.16 -13.76
CA GLU A 240 28.21 -42.41 -13.28
C GLU A 240 28.86 -42.16 -11.93
N PRO A 241 28.66 -43.06 -10.93
CA PRO A 241 29.23 -42.85 -9.61
C PRO A 241 30.75 -42.73 -9.77
N ALA A 242 31.28 -41.53 -9.50
CA ALA A 242 32.72 -41.31 -9.50
C ALA A 242 33.37 -42.36 -8.59
N GLU A 243 34.42 -43.02 -9.09
CA GLU A 243 35.33 -43.77 -8.22
C GLU A 243 35.71 -42.86 -7.04
N PRO A 244 35.85 -43.40 -5.81
CA PRO A 244 35.81 -42.62 -4.58
C PRO A 244 37.01 -41.68 -4.47
N ALA A 245 36.90 -40.50 -5.09
CA ALA A 245 37.83 -39.40 -4.99
C ALA A 245 37.01 -38.14 -4.69
N ASP A 246 36.95 -37.83 -3.40
CA ASP A 246 36.84 -36.49 -2.82
C ASP A 246 35.63 -35.59 -3.12
N GLU A 247 34.48 -36.12 -3.59
CA GLU A 247 33.21 -35.37 -3.56
C GLU A 247 32.18 -35.95 -2.57
N LYS A 248 31.50 -35.04 -1.86
CA LYS A 248 30.62 -35.32 -0.71
C LYS A 248 29.65 -36.48 -1.02
N PRO A 249 29.74 -37.63 -0.32
CA PRO A 249 29.04 -38.88 -0.68
C PRO A 249 27.50 -38.85 -0.52
N GLY A 250 26.90 -37.70 -0.19
CA GLY A 250 25.48 -37.55 0.09
C GLY A 250 24.60 -37.13 -1.09
N VAL A 251 25.13 -36.40 -2.08
CA VAL A 251 24.27 -35.80 -3.13
C VAL A 251 23.85 -36.85 -4.17
N ALA A 252 24.80 -37.60 -4.73
CA ALA A 252 24.52 -38.65 -5.72
C ALA A 252 23.64 -39.78 -5.14
N THR A 253 23.86 -40.15 -3.87
CA THR A 253 23.05 -41.14 -3.13
C THR A 253 21.65 -40.63 -2.80
N ASN A 254 21.47 -39.34 -2.53
CA ASN A 254 20.14 -38.72 -2.34
C ASN A 254 19.37 -38.60 -3.66
N VAL A 255 20.04 -38.22 -4.76
CA VAL A 255 19.44 -38.15 -6.10
C VAL A 255 18.95 -39.53 -6.54
N HIS A 256 19.80 -40.56 -6.45
CA HIS A 256 19.41 -41.94 -6.75
C HIS A 256 18.24 -42.43 -5.88
N ARG A 257 18.25 -42.13 -4.57
CA ARG A 257 17.17 -42.50 -3.65
C ARG A 257 15.85 -41.79 -3.98
N ASN A 258 15.89 -40.52 -4.35
CA ASN A 258 14.71 -39.76 -4.74
C ASN A 258 14.15 -40.25 -6.09
N MET A 259 15.01 -40.59 -7.05
CA MET A 259 14.60 -41.22 -8.31
C MET A 259 13.90 -42.58 -8.07
N GLN A 260 14.38 -43.39 -7.11
CA GLN A 260 13.75 -44.66 -6.75
C GLN A 260 12.34 -44.52 -6.15
N ARG A 261 12.00 -43.37 -5.56
CA ARG A 261 10.64 -43.10 -5.05
C ARG A 261 9.63 -42.91 -6.18
N PHE A 262 10.06 -42.43 -7.35
CA PHE A 262 9.19 -42.22 -8.51
C PHE A 262 8.98 -43.49 -9.35
N THR A 263 9.86 -44.50 -9.25
CA THR A 263 9.82 -45.70 -10.11
C THR A 263 9.11 -46.90 -9.49
N ARG A 264 8.87 -46.93 -8.18
CA ARG A 264 8.05 -48.00 -7.55
C ARG A 264 6.55 -47.68 -7.70
N LYS A 265 5.89 -48.32 -8.68
CA LYS A 265 4.42 -48.52 -8.65
C LYS A 265 4.04 -49.21 -7.33
N PRO A 266 2.90 -48.86 -6.69
CA PRO A 266 2.36 -49.69 -5.63
C PRO A 266 2.08 -51.09 -6.19
N PRO A 267 2.30 -52.16 -5.43
CA PRO A 267 2.07 -53.52 -5.91
C PRO A 267 0.59 -53.68 -6.30
N PRO A 268 0.28 -54.46 -7.36
CA PRO A 268 -1.10 -54.71 -7.71
C PRO A 268 -1.70 -55.70 -6.71
N GLY A 269 -2.77 -55.28 -6.04
CA GLY A 269 -3.68 -56.18 -5.35
C GLY A 269 -3.58 -56.18 -3.83
N GLU A 270 -4.42 -55.38 -3.20
CA GLU A 270 -5.24 -55.86 -2.09
C GLU A 270 -6.63 -55.24 -2.26
N ASN A 271 -7.59 -56.12 -2.50
CA ASN A 271 -8.99 -55.80 -2.71
C ASN A 271 -9.56 -55.15 -1.45
N ASN A 272 -10.16 -53.97 -1.59
CA ASN A 272 -11.30 -53.61 -0.75
C ASN A 272 -12.50 -53.45 -1.68
N GLU A 273 -13.21 -54.57 -1.82
CA GLU A 273 -14.61 -54.58 -2.16
C GLU A 273 -15.35 -53.68 -1.17
N GLY A 274 -15.86 -52.56 -1.68
CA GLY A 274 -16.64 -51.58 -0.95
C GLY A 274 -17.38 -50.74 -1.96
N GLY A 275 -18.30 -51.40 -2.68
CA GLY A 275 -19.16 -50.73 -3.64
C GLY A 275 -19.94 -49.62 -2.97
N HIS A 276 -19.71 -48.38 -3.41
CA HIS A 276 -20.75 -47.37 -3.43
C HIS A 276 -20.87 -46.81 -4.83
N ASP A 277 -21.80 -47.44 -5.53
CA ASP A 277 -22.49 -46.98 -6.73
C ASP A 277 -23.01 -45.55 -6.48
N GLN A 278 -22.42 -44.54 -7.12
CA GLN A 278 -23.07 -43.25 -7.34
C GLN A 278 -22.94 -42.88 -8.82
N ARG A 279 -23.94 -43.36 -9.55
CA ARG A 279 -24.32 -42.90 -10.88
C ARG A 279 -24.53 -41.38 -10.84
N PHE A 280 -23.81 -40.68 -11.71
CA PHE A 280 -24.16 -39.33 -12.15
C PHE A 280 -25.55 -39.36 -12.83
N PRO A 281 -26.49 -38.47 -12.49
CA PRO A 281 -27.59 -38.18 -13.39
C PRO A 281 -27.07 -37.23 -14.47
N LEU A 282 -27.03 -37.71 -15.71
CA LEU A 282 -27.09 -36.85 -16.88
C LEU A 282 -28.48 -36.22 -16.90
N LEU A 283 -28.56 -34.90 -16.85
CA LEU A 283 -29.71 -34.15 -17.32
C LEU A 283 -29.23 -33.13 -18.36
N PRO A 284 -30.04 -32.88 -19.41
CA PRO A 284 -29.80 -31.82 -20.38
C PRO A 284 -29.93 -30.43 -19.74
#